data_AF-A0A962Z713-F1
#
_entry.id   AF-A0A962Z713-F1
#
_cell.length_a   1.000
_cell.length_b   1.000
_cell.length_c   1.000
_cell.angle_alpha   90.00
_cell.angle_beta   90.00
_cell.angle_gamma   90.00
#
_symmetry.space_group_name_H-M   'P 1'
#
loop_
_entity.id
_entity.type
_entity.pdbx_description
1 polymer ?
#
loop_
_entity_poly.entity_id
_entity_poly.type
_entity_poly.pdbx_seq_one_letter_code
_entity_poly.pdbx_strand_id
1 'polypeptide(L)'
;MPVSGLERVRHQPDGILAAQFPGAETDGWDPRTIGISHNHCVSSPAFICSIPRLVRPAKWRRSPIAGRFPVSGPAPRRSQHKQGSHSVPDIEAAHRLAIAEAVAREAGQLAMRYYRRRGQLDIVQKGLQDLVSEADREVETLIRTRLAALCPDDGFVGEEHPPSDPKAGGGHWVIDPIDGTWCFLNGIASWCISIAWCRNGSIDTGVIYDPCTEELFTARRGGGAFLNGEAIRVADAADLTAGTVSVGYSMRSTSDEIVPVIEKLLRQGGIYHRHGSGALGLAWTAAGRLIGYVEPHMNSWDCLAGLLLVEEAGGFVCDFLKDDGLVNGGRIIAGPKPLENALEGLFAA
;
A
#
# COMPACT_ATOMS: atom_id res chain seq x y z
N MET A 1 -11.86 59.05 -29.87
CA MET A 1 -10.58 59.15 -30.62
C MET A 1 -9.51 58.37 -29.86
N PRO A 2 -8.61 57.65 -30.55
CA PRO A 2 -7.80 56.55 -30.01
C PRO A 2 -6.30 56.90 -29.87
N VAL A 3 -5.55 56.02 -29.19
CA VAL A 3 -4.13 55.62 -29.43
C VAL A 3 -3.89 54.37 -28.55
N SER A 4 -3.77 53.11 -29.01
CA SER A 4 -2.84 52.41 -29.92
C SER A 4 -1.37 52.43 -29.47
N GLY A 5 -0.81 51.26 -29.16
CA GLY A 5 0.63 51.05 -28.96
C GLY A 5 1.00 49.65 -28.44
N LEU A 6 0.83 48.62 -29.29
CA LEU A 6 1.37 47.27 -29.10
C LEU A 6 2.81 47.25 -29.61
N GLU A 7 3.78 46.83 -28.80
CA GLU A 7 5.06 46.30 -29.31
C GLU A 7 5.46 45.00 -28.62
N ARG A 8 5.95 44.10 -29.46
CA ARG A 8 6.17 42.67 -29.23
C ARG A 8 7.48 42.48 -28.45
N VAL A 9 7.45 41.71 -27.36
CA VAL A 9 8.68 41.12 -26.81
C VAL A 9 8.94 39.80 -27.51
N ARG A 10 10.06 39.74 -28.23
CA ARG A 10 10.56 38.55 -28.91
C ARG A 10 11.13 37.56 -27.89
N HIS A 11 10.84 36.29 -28.09
CA HIS A 11 11.59 35.18 -27.52
C HIS A 11 13.07 35.27 -27.92
N GLN A 12 13.96 35.20 -26.93
CA GLN A 12 15.29 34.61 -27.11
C GLN A 12 15.37 33.31 -26.29
N PRO A 13 15.89 32.23 -26.88
CA PRO A 13 16.23 31.01 -26.17
C PRO A 13 17.61 31.16 -25.50
N ASP A 14 17.86 30.31 -24.50
CA ASP A 14 19.16 30.09 -23.84
C ASP A 14 19.54 31.11 -22.75
N GLY A 15 19.19 30.76 -21.51
CA GLY A 15 19.64 31.48 -20.31
C GLY A 15 19.37 30.67 -19.05
N ILE A 16 20.39 29.93 -18.60
CA ILE A 16 20.42 29.22 -17.31
C ILE A 16 20.23 30.25 -16.19
N LEU A 17 19.14 30.12 -15.42
CA LEU A 17 18.94 30.86 -14.17
C LEU A 17 19.63 30.09 -13.03
N ALA A 18 20.85 30.50 -12.72
CA ALA A 18 21.53 30.10 -11.49
C ALA A 18 20.98 30.93 -10.32
N ALA A 19 20.33 30.27 -9.36
CA ALA A 19 19.98 30.87 -8.08
C ALA A 19 21.25 30.97 -7.21
N GLN A 20 21.64 32.19 -6.84
CA GLN A 20 22.72 32.46 -5.90
C GLN A 20 22.21 32.31 -4.46
N PHE A 21 22.80 31.39 -3.69
CA PHE A 21 22.76 31.39 -2.23
C PHE A 21 24.06 32.00 -1.69
N PRO A 22 24.02 32.91 -0.70
CA PRO A 22 25.24 33.45 -0.12
C PRO A 22 25.83 32.47 0.90
N GLY A 23 27.09 32.09 0.71
CA GLY A 23 27.94 31.48 1.74
C GLY A 23 28.32 30.03 1.52
N ALA A 24 29.27 29.76 0.62
CA ALA A 24 30.20 28.64 0.75
C ALA A 24 31.42 28.92 -0.16
N GLU A 25 32.59 29.07 0.44
CA GLU A 25 33.87 29.08 -0.25
C GLU A 25 34.11 27.71 -0.90
N THR A 26 34.46 27.70 -2.19
CA THR A 26 35.00 26.50 -2.85
C THR A 26 36.26 26.87 -3.63
N ASP A 27 37.39 26.39 -3.11
CA ASP A 27 38.65 26.31 -3.85
C ASP A 27 38.53 25.30 -5.00
N GLY A 28 38.93 25.74 -6.20
CA GLY A 28 39.54 24.92 -7.25
C GLY A 28 38.69 23.87 -7.96
N TRP A 29 37.99 24.27 -9.05
CA TRP A 29 37.62 23.34 -10.12
C TRP A 29 37.59 24.03 -11.49
N ASP A 30 38.44 23.60 -12.43
CA ASP A 30 38.60 24.11 -13.81
C ASP A 30 37.98 23.15 -14.83
N PRO A 31 36.91 23.51 -15.56
CA PRO A 31 36.22 22.61 -16.48
C PRO A 31 36.76 22.73 -17.93
N ARG A 32 38.08 22.59 -18.13
CA ARG A 32 38.70 22.59 -19.47
C ARG A 32 39.57 21.37 -19.77
N THR A 33 39.14 20.18 -19.33
CA THR A 33 39.78 18.94 -19.76
C THR A 33 38.79 17.93 -20.35
N ILE A 34 38.91 17.77 -21.67
CA ILE A 34 38.62 16.56 -22.48
C ILE A 34 37.13 16.37 -22.79
N GLY A 35 36.64 16.35 -24.03
CA GLY A 35 37.26 16.02 -25.32
C GLY A 35 36.37 15.00 -26.02
N ILE A 36 35.40 15.46 -26.82
CA ILE A 36 34.48 14.61 -27.60
C ILE A 36 35.26 13.99 -28.76
N SER A 37 35.18 12.66 -28.94
CA SER A 37 35.57 11.99 -30.18
C SER A 37 34.43 11.12 -30.70
N HIS A 38 34.11 11.29 -31.98
CA HIS A 38 33.18 10.50 -32.78
C HIS A 38 33.89 9.33 -33.48
N ASN A 39 33.09 8.35 -33.94
CA ASN A 39 33.40 7.16 -34.75
C ASN A 39 33.92 5.93 -33.97
N HIS A 40 33.46 4.69 -34.15
CA HIS A 40 33.01 4.00 -35.37
C HIS A 40 32.03 2.84 -35.11
N CYS A 41 31.32 2.50 -36.19
CA CYS A 41 30.39 1.38 -36.40
C CYS A 41 31.16 0.08 -36.72
N VAL A 42 30.92 -1.03 -36.02
CA VAL A 42 31.08 -2.41 -36.55
C VAL A 42 30.09 -3.35 -35.86
N SER A 43 29.53 -4.24 -36.66
CA SER A 43 28.40 -5.14 -36.46
C SER A 43 28.77 -6.55 -35.95
N SER A 44 27.74 -7.23 -35.41
CA SER A 44 27.51 -8.70 -35.32
C SER A 44 28.04 -9.50 -34.12
N PRO A 45 27.45 -10.68 -33.79
CA PRO A 45 26.04 -11.09 -33.94
C PRO A 45 25.45 -11.82 -32.71
N ALA A 46 24.14 -12.08 -32.84
CA ALA A 46 23.22 -12.76 -31.93
C ALA A 46 23.68 -14.12 -31.37
N PHE A 47 23.41 -14.32 -30.07
CA PHE A 47 23.38 -15.64 -29.44
C PHE A 47 21.96 -16.23 -29.50
N ILE A 48 21.83 -17.29 -30.29
CA ILE A 48 20.65 -18.17 -30.34
C ILE A 48 20.72 -19.07 -29.10
N CYS A 49 19.82 -18.86 -28.13
CA CYS A 49 19.66 -19.77 -27.00
C CYS A 49 18.79 -20.96 -27.43
N SER A 50 19.42 -22.14 -27.45
CA SER A 50 18.80 -23.41 -27.80
C SER A 50 18.07 -24.01 -26.60
N ILE A 51 16.80 -24.40 -26.79
CA ILE A 51 15.97 -25.09 -25.80
C ILE A 51 16.37 -26.57 -25.73
N PRO A 52 16.72 -27.14 -24.56
CA PRO A 52 16.71 -28.59 -24.37
C PRO A 52 15.35 -29.05 -23.83
N ARG A 53 14.85 -30.11 -24.46
CA ARG A 53 13.61 -30.84 -24.13
C ARG A 53 13.63 -31.48 -22.74
N LEU A 54 12.41 -31.59 -22.19
CA LEU A 54 11.92 -32.43 -21.09
C LEU A 54 12.84 -33.59 -20.65
N VAL A 55 13.13 -33.61 -19.35
CA VAL A 55 13.49 -34.82 -18.60
C VAL A 55 12.29 -35.25 -17.77
N ARG A 56 11.82 -36.50 -17.98
CA ARG A 56 10.72 -37.15 -17.25
C ARG A 56 11.20 -37.61 -15.86
N PRO A 57 10.34 -37.62 -14.83
CA PRO A 57 10.74 -38.09 -13.50
C PRO A 57 10.89 -39.62 -13.43
N ALA A 58 11.90 -40.06 -12.68
CA ALA A 58 12.26 -41.45 -12.46
C ALA A 58 11.22 -42.19 -11.59
N LYS A 59 10.91 -43.42 -12.02
CA LYS A 59 10.03 -44.37 -11.34
C LYS A 59 10.73 -44.93 -10.10
N TRP A 60 10.13 -44.73 -8.92
CA TRP A 60 10.52 -45.43 -7.70
C TRP A 60 10.07 -46.89 -7.75
N ARG A 61 11.02 -47.82 -7.76
CA ARG A 61 10.79 -49.25 -7.56
C ARG A 61 10.56 -49.52 -6.07
N ARG A 62 9.43 -50.16 -5.73
CA ARG A 62 9.20 -50.76 -4.41
C ARG A 62 9.70 -52.21 -4.44
N SER A 63 10.58 -52.56 -3.52
CA SER A 63 10.85 -53.95 -3.14
C SER A 63 10.07 -54.28 -1.87
N PRO A 64 9.49 -55.49 -1.73
CA PRO A 64 8.72 -55.87 -0.56
C PRO A 64 9.65 -56.50 0.49
N ILE A 65 9.62 -55.98 1.72
CA ILE A 65 10.12 -56.73 2.88
C ILE A 65 8.90 -57.04 3.74
N ALA A 66 8.56 -58.33 3.75
CA ALA A 66 7.58 -58.92 4.63
C ALA A 66 8.17 -59.01 6.05
N GLY A 67 7.52 -58.35 7.00
CA GLY A 67 7.76 -58.50 8.43
C GLY A 67 6.43 -58.63 9.15
N ARG A 68 6.08 -59.86 9.54
CA ARG A 68 4.94 -60.17 10.40
C ARG A 68 5.15 -59.54 11.78
N PHE A 69 4.19 -58.73 12.24
CA PHE A 69 4.03 -58.37 13.65
C PHE A 69 2.64 -58.84 14.14
N PRO A 70 2.53 -59.32 15.39
CA PRO A 70 1.28 -59.85 15.93
C PRO A 70 0.26 -58.74 16.21
N VAL A 71 -0.99 -59.01 15.87
CA VAL A 71 -2.15 -58.13 16.09
C VAL A 71 -2.73 -58.42 17.47
N SER A 72 -2.55 -57.50 18.41
CA SER A 72 -3.38 -57.42 19.62
C SER A 72 -3.27 -56.03 20.25
N GLY A 73 -4.14 -55.13 19.83
CA GLY A 73 -4.37 -53.82 20.43
C GLY A 73 -5.77 -53.33 20.07
N PRO A 74 -6.50 -52.67 20.99
CA PRO A 74 -7.88 -52.25 20.74
C PRO A 74 -7.93 -51.22 19.61
N ALA A 75 -8.99 -51.30 18.78
CA ALA A 75 -9.20 -50.43 17.64
C ALA A 75 -9.08 -48.94 18.01
N PRO A 76 -8.42 -48.10 17.19
CA PRO A 76 -8.37 -46.68 17.46
C PRO A 76 -9.79 -46.10 17.38
N ARG A 77 -10.22 -45.43 18.45
CA ARG A 77 -11.44 -44.61 18.42
C ARG A 77 -11.31 -43.63 17.26
N ARG A 78 -12.27 -43.69 16.33
CA ARG A 78 -12.52 -42.60 15.36
C ARG A 78 -12.60 -41.30 16.16
N SER A 79 -11.59 -40.44 16.02
CA SER A 79 -11.70 -39.04 16.38
C SER A 79 -12.79 -38.45 15.51
N GLN A 80 -13.96 -38.20 16.10
CA GLN A 80 -14.96 -37.35 15.47
C GLN A 80 -14.29 -36.00 15.25
N HIS A 81 -13.99 -35.67 13.99
CA HIS A 81 -13.79 -34.29 13.59
C HIS A 81 -15.06 -33.55 13.96
N LYS A 82 -15.03 -32.79 15.07
CA LYS A 82 -16.02 -31.76 15.35
C LYS A 82 -15.86 -30.74 14.22
N GLN A 83 -16.76 -30.78 13.24
CA GLN A 83 -17.02 -29.61 12.41
C GLN A 83 -17.43 -28.50 13.37
N GLY A 84 -16.59 -27.48 13.50
CA GLY A 84 -16.87 -26.34 14.36
C GLY A 84 -18.13 -25.64 13.87
N SER A 85 -19.12 -25.47 14.75
CA SER A 85 -20.24 -24.58 14.50
C SER A 85 -19.71 -23.14 14.53
N HIS A 86 -19.42 -22.55 13.37
CA HIS A 86 -19.09 -21.14 13.27
C HIS A 86 -20.29 -20.31 13.73
N SER A 87 -20.04 -19.30 14.57
CA SER A 87 -21.09 -18.39 15.01
C SER A 87 -21.55 -17.52 13.83
N VAL A 88 -22.80 -17.04 13.84
CA VAL A 88 -23.33 -16.16 12.77
C VAL A 88 -22.43 -14.94 12.51
N PRO A 89 -21.85 -14.27 13.52
CA PRO A 89 -20.89 -13.17 13.30
C PRO A 89 -19.62 -13.59 12.52
N ASP A 90 -19.11 -14.80 12.76
CA ASP A 90 -17.92 -15.31 12.06
C ASP A 90 -18.21 -15.60 10.57
N ILE A 91 -19.43 -16.06 10.26
CA ILE A 91 -19.87 -16.27 8.87
C ILE A 91 -20.04 -14.93 8.13
N GLU A 92 -20.65 -13.93 8.78
CA GLU A 92 -20.81 -12.58 8.20
C GLU A 92 -19.43 -12.00 7.85
N ALA A 93 -18.50 -12.00 8.81
CA ALA A 93 -17.17 -11.43 8.61
C ALA A 93 -16.35 -12.19 7.55
N ALA A 94 -16.45 -13.53 7.49
CA ALA A 94 -15.81 -14.32 6.42
C ALA A 94 -16.36 -13.96 5.03
N HIS A 95 -17.68 -13.78 4.93
CA HIS A 95 -18.33 -13.43 3.68
C HIS A 95 -17.93 -12.02 3.22
N ARG A 96 -17.88 -11.05 4.14
CA ARG A 96 -17.43 -9.68 3.85
C ARG A 96 -16.01 -9.64 3.33
N LEU A 97 -15.10 -10.39 3.96
CA LEU A 97 -13.72 -10.48 3.49
C LEU A 97 -13.64 -11.03 2.06
N ALA A 98 -14.31 -12.16 1.78
CA ALA A 98 -14.30 -12.75 0.44
C ALA A 98 -14.87 -11.81 -0.64
N ILE A 99 -15.90 -11.03 -0.31
CA ILE A 99 -16.44 -9.99 -1.20
C ILE A 99 -15.39 -8.90 -1.44
N ALA A 100 -14.79 -8.36 -0.38
CA ALA A 100 -13.80 -7.29 -0.45
C ALA A 100 -12.58 -7.70 -1.29
N GLU A 101 -12.09 -8.94 -1.12
CA GLU A 101 -10.98 -9.48 -1.92
C GLU A 101 -11.30 -9.51 -3.42
N ALA A 102 -12.48 -10.01 -3.79
CA ALA A 102 -12.90 -10.09 -5.18
C ALA A 102 -13.05 -8.69 -5.80
N VAL A 103 -13.67 -7.77 -5.06
CA VAL A 103 -13.88 -6.38 -5.50
C VAL A 103 -12.56 -5.63 -5.63
N ALA A 104 -11.62 -5.77 -4.68
CA ALA A 104 -10.30 -5.15 -4.75
C ALA A 104 -9.51 -5.60 -5.99
N ARG A 105 -9.58 -6.89 -6.35
CA ARG A 105 -8.95 -7.41 -7.57
C ARG A 105 -9.58 -6.85 -8.85
N GLU A 106 -10.91 -6.77 -8.92
CA GLU A 106 -11.63 -6.16 -10.06
C GLU A 106 -11.27 -4.67 -10.20
N ALA A 107 -11.29 -3.94 -9.09
CA ALA A 107 -10.89 -2.53 -9.00
C ALA A 107 -9.44 -2.32 -9.46
N GLY A 108 -8.49 -3.13 -8.96
CA GLY A 108 -7.09 -3.06 -9.35
C GLY A 108 -6.87 -3.32 -10.85
N GLN A 109 -7.65 -4.20 -11.47
CA GLN A 109 -7.61 -4.39 -12.92
C GLN A 109 -8.10 -3.17 -13.70
N LEU A 110 -9.12 -2.46 -13.20
CA LEU A 110 -9.59 -1.19 -13.78
C LEU A 110 -8.53 -0.09 -13.62
N ALA A 111 -8.04 0.13 -12.40
CA ALA A 111 -6.99 1.12 -12.10
C ALA A 111 -5.72 0.89 -12.94
N MET A 112 -5.30 -0.38 -13.10
CA MET A 112 -4.13 -0.72 -13.92
C MET A 112 -4.29 -0.36 -15.41
N ARG A 113 -5.53 -0.35 -15.96
CA ARG A 113 -5.78 0.13 -17.33
C ARG A 113 -5.56 1.63 -17.44
N TYR A 114 -5.91 2.40 -16.42
CA TYR A 114 -5.62 3.82 -16.35
C TYR A 114 -4.12 4.07 -16.20
N TYR A 115 -3.48 3.37 -15.25
CA TYR A 115 -2.05 3.48 -14.99
C TYR A 115 -1.20 3.25 -16.25
N ARG A 116 -1.53 2.25 -17.06
CA ARG A 116 -0.82 1.94 -18.32
C ARG A 116 -1.04 2.96 -19.43
N ARG A 117 -2.14 3.72 -19.41
CA ARG A 117 -2.48 4.73 -20.41
C ARG A 117 -2.04 6.15 -20.04
N ARG A 118 -1.44 6.35 -18.86
CA ARG A 118 -0.97 7.67 -18.38
C ARG A 118 -0.12 8.45 -19.38
N GLY A 119 0.72 7.76 -20.17
CA GLY A 119 1.60 8.37 -21.18
C GLY A 119 0.95 8.65 -22.53
N GLN A 120 -0.31 8.25 -22.73
CA GLN A 120 -1.06 8.44 -23.97
C GLN A 120 -1.95 9.69 -23.96
N LEU A 121 -1.86 10.51 -22.91
CA LEU A 121 -2.63 11.74 -22.78
C LEU A 121 -1.92 12.89 -23.48
N ASP A 122 -2.59 13.45 -24.49
CA ASP A 122 -2.22 14.74 -25.04
C ASP A 122 -2.49 15.82 -23.97
N ILE A 123 -1.41 16.39 -23.42
CA ILE A 123 -1.37 17.41 -22.33
C ILE A 123 -2.02 18.75 -22.75
N VAL A 124 -2.84 18.77 -23.79
CA VAL A 124 -3.28 20.00 -24.45
C VAL A 124 -4.64 20.52 -23.94
N GLN A 125 -5.38 19.75 -23.13
CA GLN A 125 -6.64 20.28 -22.56
C GLN A 125 -7.09 19.70 -21.22
N LYS A 126 -6.64 18.49 -20.85
CA LYS A 126 -6.89 17.87 -19.55
C LYS A 126 -5.60 17.21 -19.09
N GLY A 127 -5.09 17.64 -17.94
CA GLY A 127 -3.76 17.25 -17.47
C GLY A 127 -3.74 15.83 -16.91
N LEU A 128 -2.57 15.39 -16.45
CA LEU A 128 -2.42 14.14 -15.68
C LEU A 128 -3.38 14.09 -14.47
N GLN A 129 -3.59 15.23 -13.81
CA GLN A 129 -4.52 15.34 -12.67
C GLN A 129 -5.96 14.99 -13.03
N ASP A 130 -6.43 15.33 -14.23
CA ASP A 130 -7.80 14.98 -14.65
C ASP A 130 -7.96 13.47 -14.89
N LEU A 131 -6.90 12.78 -15.35
CA LEU A 131 -6.93 11.33 -15.53
C LEU A 131 -7.07 10.59 -14.22
N VAL A 132 -6.32 11.01 -13.20
CA VAL A 132 -6.38 10.32 -11.90
C VAL A 132 -7.71 10.58 -11.23
N SER A 133 -8.24 11.81 -11.26
CA SER A 133 -9.60 12.08 -10.80
C SER A 133 -10.67 11.27 -11.54
N GLU A 134 -10.49 11.00 -12.84
CA GLU A 134 -11.37 10.06 -13.56
C GLU A 134 -11.18 8.62 -13.08
N ALA A 135 -9.93 8.17 -12.94
CA ALA A 135 -9.59 6.82 -12.51
C ALA A 135 -10.10 6.55 -11.09
N ASP A 136 -9.82 7.42 -10.13
CA ASP A 136 -10.28 7.35 -8.74
C ASP A 136 -11.80 7.23 -8.69
N ARG A 137 -12.51 8.15 -9.36
CA ARG A 137 -13.99 8.16 -9.39
C ARG A 137 -14.58 6.91 -10.01
N GLU A 138 -14.05 6.44 -11.15
CA GLU A 138 -14.55 5.23 -11.80
C GLU A 138 -14.27 3.97 -10.98
N VAL A 139 -13.10 3.89 -10.37
CA VAL A 139 -12.71 2.77 -9.51
C VAL A 139 -13.56 2.75 -8.25
N GLU A 140 -13.76 3.88 -7.57
CA GLU A 140 -14.64 3.94 -6.40
C GLU A 140 -16.10 3.64 -6.77
N THR A 141 -16.58 4.13 -7.92
CA THR A 141 -17.92 3.80 -8.42
C THR A 141 -18.07 2.28 -8.64
N LEU A 142 -17.08 1.62 -9.22
CA LEU A 142 -17.08 0.16 -9.39
C LEU A 142 -17.15 -0.54 -8.03
N ILE A 143 -16.28 -0.17 -7.09
CA ILE A 143 -16.22 -0.76 -5.75
C ILE A 143 -17.57 -0.61 -5.04
N ARG A 144 -18.10 0.61 -4.96
CA ARG A 144 -19.40 0.90 -4.31
C ARG A 144 -20.54 0.15 -4.98
N THR A 145 -20.57 0.08 -6.31
CA THR A 145 -21.63 -0.64 -7.04
C THR A 145 -21.63 -2.13 -6.70
N ARG A 146 -20.45 -2.76 -6.65
CA ARG A 146 -20.32 -4.18 -6.31
C ARG A 146 -20.69 -4.45 -4.86
N LEU A 147 -20.17 -3.64 -3.94
CA LEU A 147 -20.46 -3.79 -2.51
C LEU A 147 -21.93 -3.53 -2.20
N ALA A 148 -22.56 -2.51 -2.78
CA ALA A 148 -23.98 -2.23 -2.56
C ALA A 148 -24.91 -3.34 -3.07
N ALA A 149 -24.52 -4.03 -4.15
CA ALA A 149 -25.27 -5.18 -4.66
C ALA A 149 -25.18 -6.42 -3.75
N LEU A 150 -24.03 -6.62 -3.11
CA LEU A 150 -23.74 -7.80 -2.28
C LEU A 150 -24.01 -7.58 -0.79
N CYS A 151 -23.99 -6.32 -0.35
CA CYS A 151 -24.16 -5.89 1.03
C CYS A 151 -25.08 -4.64 1.10
N PRO A 152 -26.38 -4.79 0.77
CA PRO A 152 -27.29 -3.67 0.54
C PRO A 152 -27.70 -2.86 1.79
N ASP A 153 -27.26 -3.27 2.97
CA ASP A 153 -27.57 -2.61 4.24
C ASP A 153 -26.40 -1.77 4.78
N ASP A 154 -25.23 -1.85 4.16
CA ASP A 154 -24.07 -1.07 4.56
C ASP A 154 -24.05 0.32 3.92
N GLY A 155 -23.38 1.23 4.62
CA GLY A 155 -23.03 2.56 4.15
C GLY A 155 -21.62 2.60 3.57
N PHE A 156 -21.22 3.79 3.14
CA PHE A 156 -19.95 4.02 2.47
C PHE A 156 -19.28 5.31 2.93
N VAL A 157 -17.97 5.27 3.09
CA VAL A 157 -17.07 6.41 3.26
C VAL A 157 -15.94 6.23 2.26
N GLY A 158 -15.55 7.27 1.55
CA GLY A 158 -14.46 7.19 0.57
C GLY A 158 -14.04 8.58 0.10
N GLU A 159 -12.95 8.62 -0.66
CA GLU A 159 -12.29 9.86 -1.07
C GLU A 159 -13.12 10.68 -2.07
N GLU A 160 -13.71 10.04 -3.08
CA GLU A 160 -14.27 10.74 -4.25
C GLU A 160 -15.77 11.00 -4.17
N HIS A 161 -16.49 10.16 -3.43
CA HIS A 161 -17.94 10.21 -3.35
C HIS A 161 -18.43 10.58 -1.95
N PRO A 162 -19.53 11.36 -1.84
CA PRO A 162 -20.13 11.65 -0.55
C PRO A 162 -20.39 10.38 0.28
N PRO A 163 -20.26 10.50 1.61
CA PRO A 163 -20.59 9.40 2.49
C PRO A 163 -22.08 9.04 2.36
N SER A 164 -22.40 7.80 2.70
CA SER A 164 -23.79 7.32 2.79
C SER A 164 -23.98 6.51 4.05
N ASP A 165 -25.11 6.74 4.72
CA ASP A 165 -25.41 6.11 5.99
C ASP A 165 -25.83 4.64 5.81
N PRO A 166 -25.39 3.73 6.70
CA PRO A 166 -25.86 2.36 6.74
C PRO A 166 -27.32 2.28 7.21
N LYS A 167 -28.00 1.19 6.85
CA LYS A 167 -29.26 0.82 7.47
C LYS A 167 -29.01 0.25 8.87
N ALA A 168 -30.08 0.08 9.65
CA ALA A 168 -30.00 -0.47 11.00
C ALA A 168 -29.28 -1.84 11.00
N GLY A 169 -28.16 -1.92 11.74
CA GLY A 169 -27.32 -3.12 11.84
C GLY A 169 -26.18 -3.22 10.81
N GLY A 170 -26.19 -2.38 9.78
CA GLY A 170 -25.12 -2.27 8.78
C GLY A 170 -23.87 -1.57 9.33
N GLY A 171 -22.76 -1.72 8.62
CA GLY A 171 -21.50 -1.01 8.88
C GLY A 171 -21.15 -0.06 7.72
N HIS A 172 -19.96 0.53 7.79
CA HIS A 172 -19.42 1.35 6.70
C HIS A 172 -18.31 0.59 5.98
N TRP A 173 -18.42 0.51 4.66
CA TRP A 173 -17.27 0.27 3.80
C TRP A 173 -16.48 1.57 3.66
N VAL A 174 -15.19 1.51 3.96
CA VAL A 174 -14.27 2.66 3.88
C VAL A 174 -13.27 2.37 2.76
N ILE A 175 -13.24 3.24 1.74
CA ILE A 175 -12.63 2.93 0.44
C ILE A 175 -11.66 4.03 0.04
N ASP A 176 -10.43 3.62 -0.28
CA ASP A 176 -9.51 4.41 -1.11
C ASP A 176 -9.35 3.69 -2.45
N PRO A 177 -9.85 4.28 -3.56
CA PRO A 177 -9.75 3.68 -4.87
C PRO A 177 -8.32 3.64 -5.42
N ILE A 178 -7.45 4.60 -5.08
CA ILE A 178 -6.04 4.68 -5.51
C ILE A 178 -5.21 5.41 -4.45
N ASP A 179 -4.82 4.70 -3.38
CA ASP A 179 -3.88 5.26 -2.39
C ASP A 179 -2.50 5.37 -3.05
N GLY A 180 -1.91 6.57 -3.00
CA GLY A 180 -0.67 6.90 -3.70
C GLY A 180 -0.88 7.53 -5.07
N THR A 181 -1.91 8.37 -5.22
CA THR A 181 -2.26 9.17 -6.42
C THR A 181 -1.04 9.77 -7.12
N TRP A 182 -0.09 10.36 -6.38
CA TRP A 182 1.13 10.94 -6.96
C TRP A 182 2.06 9.88 -7.56
N CYS A 183 2.21 8.73 -6.91
CA CYS A 183 2.96 7.60 -7.48
C CYS A 183 2.28 7.06 -8.72
N PHE A 184 0.94 6.93 -8.69
CA PHE A 184 0.13 6.54 -9.85
C PHE A 184 0.37 7.45 -11.05
N LEU A 185 0.26 8.77 -10.87
CA LEU A 185 0.44 9.77 -11.90
C LEU A 185 1.85 9.77 -12.51
N ASN A 186 2.87 9.68 -11.66
CA ASN A 186 4.26 9.72 -12.09
C ASN A 186 4.77 8.38 -12.62
N GLY A 187 3.93 7.34 -12.63
CA GLY A 187 4.34 6.03 -13.11
C GLY A 187 5.30 5.30 -12.15
N ILE A 188 5.23 5.62 -10.87
CA ILE A 188 5.93 4.92 -9.80
C ILE A 188 5.01 3.77 -9.33
N ALA A 189 5.56 2.56 -9.23
CA ALA A 189 4.81 1.35 -8.86
C ALA A 189 4.64 1.24 -7.33
N SER A 190 4.03 2.26 -6.73
CA SER A 190 3.78 2.38 -5.29
C SER A 190 2.41 3.00 -5.06
N TRP A 191 1.37 2.24 -5.35
CA TRP A 191 -0.03 2.62 -5.14
C TRP A 191 -0.90 1.37 -5.01
N CYS A 192 -2.06 1.46 -4.38
CA CYS A 192 -2.92 0.31 -4.12
C CYS A 192 -4.41 0.65 -4.08
N ILE A 193 -5.24 -0.39 -4.02
CA ILE A 193 -6.64 -0.29 -3.63
C ILE A 193 -6.75 -0.59 -2.13
N SER A 194 -7.43 0.25 -1.35
CA SER A 194 -7.70 0.01 0.08
C SER A 194 -9.21 -0.12 0.31
N ILE A 195 -9.62 -1.21 0.95
CA ILE A 195 -11.02 -1.45 1.33
C ILE A 195 -11.06 -1.96 2.77
N ALA A 196 -11.73 -1.24 3.64
CA ALA A 196 -12.04 -1.68 5.00
C ALA A 196 -13.56 -1.76 5.21
N TRP A 197 -13.97 -2.55 6.19
CA TRP A 197 -15.31 -2.49 6.74
C TRP A 197 -15.26 -2.34 8.25
N CYS A 198 -16.03 -1.40 8.77
CA CYS A 198 -16.08 -1.09 10.18
C CYS A 198 -17.52 -0.94 10.68
N ARG A 199 -17.75 -1.27 11.94
CA ARG A 199 -19.04 -1.12 12.62
C ARG A 199 -18.82 -0.80 14.08
N ASN A 200 -19.58 0.14 14.63
CA ASN A 200 -19.56 0.53 16.05
C ASN A 200 -18.15 0.86 16.58
N GLY A 201 -17.37 1.64 15.83
CA GLY A 201 -16.01 2.04 16.23
C GLY A 201 -14.96 0.94 16.16
N SER A 202 -15.25 -0.18 15.47
CA SER A 202 -14.35 -1.32 15.32
C SER A 202 -14.16 -1.67 13.85
N ILE A 203 -12.91 -1.83 13.43
CA ILE A 203 -12.55 -2.32 12.08
C ILE A 203 -12.61 -3.84 12.10
N ASP A 204 -13.38 -4.46 11.22
CA ASP A 204 -13.59 -5.92 11.23
C ASP A 204 -12.97 -6.60 10.00
N THR A 205 -12.98 -5.95 8.84
CA THR A 205 -12.40 -6.46 7.60
C THR A 205 -11.46 -5.42 6.99
N GLY A 206 -10.32 -5.85 6.45
CA GLY A 206 -9.34 -4.98 5.80
C GLY A 206 -8.68 -5.70 4.62
N VAL A 207 -8.67 -5.07 3.46
CA VAL A 207 -8.07 -5.57 2.22
C VAL A 207 -7.26 -4.45 1.59
N ILE A 208 -5.99 -4.72 1.29
CA ILE A 208 -5.13 -3.85 0.49
C ILE A 208 -4.62 -4.65 -0.70
N TYR A 209 -4.82 -4.16 -1.91
CA TYR A 209 -4.35 -4.81 -3.13
C TYR A 209 -3.39 -3.92 -3.90
N ASP A 210 -2.13 -4.34 -4.03
CA ASP A 210 -1.14 -3.75 -4.93
C ASP A 210 -1.22 -4.43 -6.30
N PRO A 211 -1.77 -3.77 -7.34
CA PRO A 211 -1.89 -4.38 -8.66
C PRO A 211 -0.57 -4.38 -9.44
N CYS A 212 0.43 -3.61 -9.02
CA CYS A 212 1.73 -3.56 -9.67
C CYS A 212 2.58 -4.80 -9.36
N THR A 213 2.47 -5.30 -8.12
CA THR A 213 3.20 -6.48 -7.64
C THR A 213 2.31 -7.72 -7.47
N GLU A 214 0.99 -7.58 -7.68
CA GLU A 214 -0.02 -8.62 -7.49
C GLU A 214 -0.06 -9.14 -6.04
N GLU A 215 0.15 -8.24 -5.09
CA GLU A 215 0.11 -8.54 -3.65
C GLU A 215 -1.25 -8.17 -3.06
N LEU A 216 -1.96 -9.18 -2.55
CA LEU A 216 -3.21 -9.02 -1.82
C LEU A 216 -2.97 -9.25 -0.33
N PHE A 217 -3.05 -8.17 0.45
CA PHE A 217 -3.01 -8.19 1.90
C PHE A 217 -4.43 -8.24 2.44
N THR A 218 -4.71 -9.18 3.33
CA THR A 218 -6.05 -9.37 3.90
C THR A 218 -5.99 -9.58 5.39
N ALA A 219 -6.95 -9.01 6.11
CA ALA A 219 -7.15 -9.26 7.53
C ALA A 219 -8.63 -9.24 7.88
N ARG A 220 -8.95 -10.02 8.89
CA ARG A 220 -10.25 -10.02 9.55
C ARG A 220 -10.03 -10.09 11.04
N ARG A 221 -10.84 -9.35 11.80
CA ARG A 221 -10.72 -9.30 13.26
C ARG A 221 -10.76 -10.70 13.89
N GLY A 222 -9.73 -11.03 14.67
CA GLY A 222 -9.51 -12.34 15.29
C GLY A 222 -9.18 -13.47 14.31
N GLY A 223 -8.98 -13.16 13.03
CA GLY A 223 -8.71 -14.12 11.95
C GLY A 223 -7.26 -14.17 11.49
N GLY A 224 -6.43 -13.22 11.94
CA GLY A 224 -5.06 -13.04 11.46
C GLY A 224 -4.96 -12.21 10.18
N ALA A 225 -3.73 -11.88 9.82
CA ALA A 225 -3.38 -11.17 8.59
C ALA A 225 -2.65 -12.10 7.62
N PHE A 226 -2.89 -11.90 6.32
CA PHE A 226 -2.36 -12.73 5.24
C PHE A 226 -1.85 -11.88 4.07
N LEU A 227 -0.83 -12.38 3.39
CA LEU A 227 -0.37 -11.90 2.09
C LEU A 227 -0.53 -13.04 1.09
N ASN A 228 -1.37 -12.85 0.08
CA ASN A 228 -1.65 -13.86 -0.95
C ASN A 228 -2.06 -15.24 -0.36
N GLY A 229 -2.76 -15.21 0.77
CA GLY A 229 -3.22 -16.40 1.50
C GLY A 229 -2.21 -17.02 2.47
N GLU A 230 -0.98 -16.50 2.53
CA GLU A 230 0.03 -16.92 3.50
C GLU A 230 0.01 -16.01 4.73
N ALA A 231 0.01 -16.59 5.93
CA ALA A 231 -0.04 -15.82 7.17
C ALA A 231 1.21 -14.95 7.33
N ILE A 232 1.01 -13.69 7.71
CA ILE A 232 2.09 -12.72 7.95
C ILE A 232 2.13 -12.30 9.42
N ARG A 233 3.26 -11.71 9.80
CA ARG A 233 3.48 -11.12 11.14
C ARG A 233 4.35 -9.88 11.01
N VAL A 234 4.14 -8.94 11.93
CA VAL A 234 5.05 -7.79 12.08
C VAL A 234 6.49 -8.26 12.37
N ALA A 235 7.47 -7.41 12.08
CA ALA A 235 8.87 -7.71 12.32
C ALA A 235 9.18 -7.91 13.82
N ASP A 236 10.14 -8.77 14.13
CA ASP A 236 10.69 -8.91 15.48
C ASP A 236 11.79 -7.85 15.68
N ALA A 237 11.40 -6.65 16.12
CA ALA A 237 12.28 -5.50 16.29
C ALA A 237 12.19 -4.96 17.72
N ALA A 238 13.33 -4.88 18.40
CA ALA A 238 13.43 -4.40 19.79
C ALA A 238 13.71 -2.89 19.89
N ASP A 239 14.34 -2.30 18.87
CA ASP A 239 14.63 -0.88 18.78
C ASP A 239 14.62 -0.38 17.32
N LEU A 240 14.70 0.94 17.13
CA LEU A 240 14.61 1.57 15.81
C LEU A 240 15.80 1.24 14.89
N THR A 241 16.92 0.74 15.41
CA THR A 241 18.10 0.38 14.61
C THR A 241 17.91 -0.95 13.85
N ALA A 242 16.88 -1.73 14.23
CA ALA A 242 16.62 -3.05 13.68
C ALA A 242 16.06 -3.04 12.25
N GLY A 243 15.74 -1.87 11.67
CA GLY A 243 15.18 -1.82 10.32
C GLY A 243 14.70 -0.46 9.86
N THR A 244 13.73 -0.50 8.95
CA THR A 244 13.19 0.66 8.25
C THR A 244 11.84 1.08 8.79
N VAL A 245 11.70 2.36 9.14
CA VAL A 245 10.43 2.98 9.51
C VAL A 245 9.97 3.84 8.34
N SER A 246 8.73 3.62 7.91
CA SER A 246 8.10 4.50 6.93
C SER A 246 7.52 5.71 7.64
N VAL A 247 7.88 6.90 7.15
CA VAL A 247 7.30 8.16 7.64
C VAL A 247 6.47 8.76 6.50
N GLY A 248 5.15 8.75 6.68
CA GLY A 248 4.17 9.30 5.75
C GLY A 248 4.08 10.82 5.81
N TYR A 249 3.53 11.43 4.77
CA TYR A 249 3.33 12.88 4.71
C TYR A 249 2.17 13.20 3.77
N SER A 250 1.18 13.91 4.30
CA SER A 250 0.08 14.52 3.55
C SER A 250 0.24 16.04 3.49
N MET A 251 -0.36 16.66 2.47
CA MET A 251 -0.35 18.12 2.28
C MET A 251 -1.07 18.90 3.40
N ARG A 252 -1.74 18.19 4.32
CA ARG A 252 -2.36 18.78 5.51
C ARG A 252 -1.37 18.98 6.65
N SER A 253 -0.24 18.28 6.62
CA SER A 253 0.83 18.42 7.59
C SER A 253 1.83 19.48 7.13
N THR A 254 2.40 20.17 8.10
CA THR A 254 3.45 21.17 7.90
C THR A 254 4.84 20.54 7.95
N SER A 255 5.85 21.26 7.43
CA SER A 255 7.25 20.86 7.59
C SER A 255 7.64 20.73 9.07
N ASP A 256 7.07 21.59 9.91
CA ASP A 256 7.39 21.67 11.34
C ASP A 256 6.86 20.47 12.12
N GLU A 257 5.87 19.74 11.56
CA GLU A 257 5.38 18.50 12.14
C GLU A 257 6.20 17.28 11.69
N ILE A 258 6.74 17.27 10.47
CA ILE A 258 7.34 16.08 9.88
C ILE A 258 8.86 16.04 9.94
N VAL A 259 9.54 17.17 9.77
CA VAL A 259 11.00 17.23 9.80
C VAL A 259 11.55 16.77 11.17
N PRO A 260 10.99 17.19 12.32
CA PRO A 260 11.45 16.71 13.61
C PRO A 260 11.28 15.20 13.80
N VAL A 261 10.21 14.61 13.27
CA VAL A 261 9.95 13.16 13.32
C VAL A 261 11.07 12.41 12.59
N ILE A 262 11.41 12.84 11.38
CA ILE A 262 12.49 12.25 10.57
C ILE A 262 13.84 12.45 11.27
N GLU A 263 14.13 13.65 11.78
CA GLU A 263 15.37 13.91 12.50
C GLU A 263 15.52 13.00 13.73
N LYS A 264 14.46 12.87 14.55
CA LYS A 264 14.47 12.01 15.74
C LYS A 264 14.67 10.54 15.37
N LEU A 265 14.03 10.06 14.31
CA LEU A 265 14.23 8.71 13.80
C LEU A 265 15.70 8.46 13.41
N LEU A 266 16.29 9.36 12.62
CA LEU A 266 17.67 9.24 12.17
C LEU A 266 18.67 9.31 13.35
N ARG A 267 18.44 10.19 14.33
CA ARG A 267 19.28 10.30 15.54
C ARG A 267 19.24 9.05 16.41
N GLN A 268 18.12 8.32 16.40
CA GLN A 268 17.96 7.05 17.09
C GLN A 268 18.49 5.86 16.27
N GLY A 269 19.09 6.11 15.11
CA GLY A 269 19.72 5.09 14.26
C GLY A 269 18.75 4.31 13.38
N GLY A 270 17.50 4.76 13.26
CA GLY A 270 16.53 4.15 12.36
C GLY A 270 16.70 4.58 10.90
N ILE A 271 16.28 3.71 9.98
CA ILE A 271 16.28 4.00 8.55
C ILE A 271 14.94 4.60 8.14
N TYR A 272 14.96 5.84 7.68
CA TYR A 272 13.78 6.50 7.11
C TYR A 272 13.49 5.98 5.70
N HIS A 273 12.22 5.70 5.43
CA HIS A 273 11.70 5.41 4.10
C HIS A 273 10.41 6.18 3.84
N ARG A 274 10.21 6.62 2.60
CA ARG A 274 8.95 7.21 2.14
C ARG A 274 8.46 6.46 0.93
N HIS A 275 7.35 5.74 1.11
CA HIS A 275 6.79 4.91 0.07
C HIS A 275 5.92 5.70 -0.92
N GLY A 276 5.10 6.63 -0.41
CA GLY A 276 4.19 7.45 -1.21
C GLY A 276 2.75 6.93 -1.26
N SER A 277 2.48 5.75 -0.69
CA SER A 277 1.15 5.22 -0.38
C SER A 277 1.15 4.81 1.10
N GLY A 278 0.19 5.34 1.86
CA GLY A 278 0.12 5.11 3.30
C GLY A 278 -0.43 3.74 3.66
N ALA A 279 -1.44 3.28 2.92
CA ALA A 279 -2.00 1.95 3.05
C ALA A 279 -0.94 0.87 2.75
N LEU A 280 -0.12 1.02 1.71
CA LEU A 280 1.00 0.08 1.46
C LEU A 280 2.07 0.14 2.54
N GLY A 281 2.35 1.33 3.10
CA GLY A 281 3.25 1.45 4.23
C GLY A 281 2.78 0.65 5.45
N LEU A 282 1.49 0.67 5.74
CA LEU A 282 0.88 -0.14 6.80
C LEU A 282 0.86 -1.63 6.44
N ALA A 283 0.51 -2.00 5.21
CA ALA A 283 0.52 -3.38 4.74
C ALA A 283 1.93 -4.02 4.82
N TRP A 284 2.95 -3.26 4.44
CA TRP A 284 4.35 -3.68 4.54
C TRP A 284 4.84 -3.79 5.99
N THR A 285 4.31 -2.95 6.88
CA THR A 285 4.54 -3.06 8.33
C THR A 285 3.92 -4.35 8.87
N ALA A 286 2.67 -4.67 8.49
CA ALA A 286 2.00 -5.93 8.84
C ALA A 286 2.74 -7.16 8.32
N ALA A 287 3.38 -7.05 7.15
CA ALA A 287 4.21 -8.11 6.56
C ALA A 287 5.65 -8.16 7.11
N GLY A 288 6.00 -7.31 8.06
CA GLY A 288 7.34 -7.26 8.67
C GLY A 288 8.45 -6.80 7.71
N ARG A 289 8.11 -6.16 6.58
CA ARG A 289 9.07 -5.53 5.66
C ARG A 289 9.57 -4.20 6.21
N LEU A 290 8.69 -3.51 6.92
CA LEU A 290 8.97 -2.31 7.69
C LEU A 290 8.81 -2.65 9.17
N ILE A 291 9.61 -1.99 10.02
CA ILE A 291 9.51 -2.11 11.47
C ILE A 291 8.58 -1.05 12.08
N GLY A 292 7.98 -0.19 11.25
CA GLY A 292 6.98 0.76 11.72
C GLY A 292 6.48 1.68 10.61
N TYR A 293 5.30 2.24 10.84
CA TYR A 293 4.71 3.29 10.04
C TYR A 293 4.24 4.42 10.96
N VAL A 294 4.60 5.65 10.63
CA VAL A 294 4.14 6.84 11.33
C VAL A 294 3.75 7.94 10.36
N GLU A 295 2.68 8.69 10.65
CA GLU A 295 2.26 9.84 9.87
C GLU A 295 1.51 10.85 10.74
N PRO A 296 1.74 12.18 10.61
CA PRO A 296 1.06 13.15 11.47
C PRO A 296 -0.46 13.19 11.28
N HIS A 297 -0.95 12.97 10.05
CA HIS A 297 -2.38 12.95 9.72
C HIS A 297 -2.66 12.10 8.46
N MET A 298 -3.58 11.14 8.58
CA MET A 298 -4.16 10.36 7.49
C MET A 298 -5.69 10.36 7.55
N ASN A 299 -6.37 10.22 6.41
CA ASN A 299 -7.81 9.94 6.39
C ASN A 299 -8.07 8.48 6.76
N SER A 300 -9.34 8.17 7.06
CA SER A 300 -9.74 6.81 7.40
C SER A 300 -9.59 5.83 6.24
N TRP A 301 -9.88 6.24 5.00
CA TRP A 301 -9.70 5.39 3.82
C TRP A 301 -8.23 5.02 3.55
N ASP A 302 -7.30 5.93 3.86
CA ASP A 302 -5.86 5.72 3.70
C ASP A 302 -5.31 4.67 4.70
N CYS A 303 -5.97 4.46 5.86
CA CYS A 303 -5.35 3.72 6.97
C CYS A 303 -6.16 2.55 7.53
N LEU A 304 -7.49 2.55 7.51
CA LEU A 304 -8.26 1.57 8.31
C LEU A 304 -7.96 0.11 7.94
N ALA A 305 -7.83 -0.21 6.65
CA ALA A 305 -7.46 -1.56 6.22
C ALA A 305 -6.07 -1.95 6.71
N GLY A 306 -5.11 -1.03 6.61
CA GLY A 306 -3.74 -1.20 7.07
C GLY A 306 -3.59 -1.34 8.57
N LEU A 307 -4.37 -0.59 9.36
CA LEU A 307 -4.37 -0.69 10.82
C LEU A 307 -4.85 -2.07 11.27
N LEU A 308 -5.94 -2.59 10.69
CA LEU A 308 -6.39 -3.95 10.99
C LEU A 308 -5.35 -4.99 10.60
N LEU A 309 -4.69 -4.83 9.44
CA LEU A 309 -3.61 -5.73 9.02
C LEU A 309 -2.47 -5.77 10.04
N VAL A 310 -2.04 -4.62 10.57
CA VAL A 310 -0.97 -4.57 11.58
C VAL A 310 -1.41 -5.22 12.89
N GLU A 311 -2.63 -4.91 13.37
CA GLU A 311 -3.18 -5.50 14.61
C GLU A 311 -3.27 -7.03 14.51
N GLU A 312 -3.84 -7.55 13.42
CA GLU A 312 -4.01 -8.98 13.19
C GLU A 312 -2.70 -9.72 12.85
N ALA A 313 -1.66 -8.99 12.42
CA ALA A 313 -0.29 -9.48 12.28
C ALA A 313 0.50 -9.52 13.62
N GLY A 314 -0.15 -9.17 14.74
CA GLY A 314 0.44 -9.17 16.08
C GLY A 314 1.19 -7.87 16.44
N GLY A 315 0.97 -6.79 15.69
CA GLY A 315 1.48 -5.46 15.98
C GLY A 315 0.59 -4.67 16.95
N PHE A 316 1.02 -3.45 17.24
CA PHE A 316 0.19 -2.42 17.86
C PHE A 316 -0.15 -1.35 16.82
N VAL A 317 -1.27 -0.67 17.06
CA VAL A 317 -1.71 0.50 16.30
C VAL A 317 -2.26 1.55 17.26
N CYS A 318 -2.24 2.82 16.85
CA CYS A 318 -2.92 3.88 17.57
C CYS A 318 -4.44 3.67 17.60
N ASP A 319 -5.11 4.27 18.60
CA ASP A 319 -6.58 4.26 18.72
C ASP A 319 -7.23 5.26 17.73
N PHE A 320 -7.10 4.96 16.44
CA PHE A 320 -7.43 5.90 15.36
C PHE A 320 -8.92 6.26 15.29
N LEU A 321 -9.82 5.32 15.58
CA LEU A 321 -11.26 5.55 15.48
C LEU A 321 -11.83 6.37 16.65
N LYS A 322 -11.02 6.63 17.68
CA LYS A 322 -11.37 7.56 18.75
C LYS A 322 -11.46 8.99 18.20
N ASP A 323 -12.16 9.86 18.92
CA ASP A 323 -12.23 11.31 18.64
C ASP A 323 -12.68 11.64 17.20
N ASP A 324 -13.58 10.80 16.65
CA ASP A 324 -14.19 10.94 15.33
C ASP A 324 -13.20 10.78 14.15
N GLY A 325 -12.16 9.95 14.33
CA GLY A 325 -11.15 9.68 13.29
C GLY A 325 -11.68 9.03 12.02
N LEU A 326 -12.87 8.43 12.04
CA LEU A 326 -13.55 7.97 10.81
C LEU A 326 -13.83 9.15 9.85
N VAL A 327 -14.21 10.31 10.40
CA VAL A 327 -14.60 11.50 9.64
C VAL A 327 -13.43 12.47 9.50
N ASN A 328 -12.71 12.76 10.59
CA ASN A 328 -11.68 13.80 10.62
C ASN A 328 -10.28 13.30 10.32
N GLY A 329 -10.09 11.97 10.24
CA GLY A 329 -8.78 11.36 10.19
C GLY A 329 -7.99 11.57 11.48
N GLY A 330 -6.70 11.25 11.45
CA GLY A 330 -5.88 11.33 12.64
C GLY A 330 -4.43 10.91 12.43
N ARG A 331 -3.64 11.01 13.50
CA ARG A 331 -2.25 10.59 13.52
C ARG A 331 -2.16 9.07 13.48
N ILE A 332 -1.19 8.56 12.71
CA ILE A 332 -0.89 7.14 12.63
C ILE A 332 0.42 6.82 13.34
N ILE A 333 0.37 5.79 14.16
CA ILE A 333 1.51 5.12 14.76
C ILE A 333 1.20 3.62 14.75
N ALA A 334 2.03 2.84 14.06
CA ALA A 334 1.83 1.40 13.93
C ALA A 334 3.16 0.66 13.83
N GLY A 335 3.25 -0.53 14.43
CA GLY A 335 4.46 -1.35 14.37
C GLY A 335 4.46 -2.53 15.35
N PRO A 336 5.61 -3.19 15.56
CA PRO A 336 5.79 -4.19 16.61
C PRO A 336 5.64 -3.58 18.00
N LYS A 337 4.99 -4.30 18.93
CA LYS A 337 4.74 -3.82 20.30
C LYS A 337 5.98 -3.29 21.05
N PRO A 338 7.18 -3.90 20.93
CA PRO A 338 8.38 -3.37 21.60
C PRO A 338 8.77 -1.94 21.15
N LEU A 339 8.35 -1.52 19.96
CA LEU A 339 8.68 -0.21 19.40
C LEU A 339 7.65 0.88 19.73
N GLU A 340 6.55 0.57 20.42
CA GLU A 340 5.46 1.52 20.70
C GLU A 340 5.96 2.85 21.27
N ASN A 341 6.65 2.81 22.41
CA ASN A 341 7.18 4.03 23.04
C ASN A 341 8.20 4.77 22.15
N ALA A 342 8.99 4.04 21.36
CA ALA A 342 9.99 4.64 20.49
C ALA A 342 9.34 5.39 19.32
N LEU A 343 8.32 4.79 18.71
CA LEU A 343 7.55 5.40 17.62
C LEU A 343 6.69 6.57 18.10
N GLU A 344 6.07 6.47 19.29
CA GLU A 344 5.38 7.61 19.93
C GLU A 344 6.34 8.76 20.23
N GLY A 345 7.54 8.44 20.74
CA GLY A 345 8.57 9.41 21.06
C GLY A 345 9.05 10.24 19.87
N LEU A 346 8.82 9.79 18.63
CA LEU A 346 9.13 10.58 17.43
C LEU A 346 8.27 11.85 17.31
N PHE A 347 7.07 11.84 17.89
CA PHE A 347 6.14 12.99 17.89
C PHE A 347 6.16 13.82 19.18
N ALA A 348 6.98 13.44 20.17
CA ALA A 348 7.15 14.25 21.37
C ALA A 348 7.71 15.64 20.98
N ALA A 349 7.46 16.68 21.79
CA ALA A 349 8.05 18.01 21.58
C ALA A 349 9.57 17.95 21.81
#